data_AF-A0A7Y5J3P8-F1
#
_entry.id   AF-A0A7Y5J3P8-F1
#
_cell.length_a   1.000
_cell.length_b   1.000
_cell.length_c   1.000
_cell.angle_alpha   90.00
_cell.angle_beta   90.00
_cell.angle_gamma   90.00
#
_symmetry.space_group_name_H-M   'P 1'
#
loop_
_entity.id
_entity.type
_entity.pdbx_description
1 polymer ?
#
loop_
_entity_poly.entity_id
_entity_poly.type
_entity_poly.pdbx_seq_one_letter_code
_entity_poly.pdbx_strand_id
1 'polypeptide(L)'
;MKALQELSFILTKGKLKAVDLFKTNADGQPQKLKTFYEGILQNRFQTDDDAAEFFFKADPGDQAYQKLKANLKARLVNALFLIDLKQPSYNERQKAYYECYKDWAAAKILLGKDARAAGFSLYLK
;
A
#
# COMPACT_ATOMS: atom_id res chain seq x y z
N MET A 1 -13.96 4.60 4.37
CA MET A 1 -13.02 3.87 5.26
C MET A 1 -12.77 2.40 4.88
N LYS A 2 -13.79 1.54 4.68
CA LYS A 2 -13.65 0.07 4.51
C LYS A 2 -12.47 -0.44 3.64
N ALA A 3 -12.37 0.02 2.39
CA ALA A 3 -11.30 -0.43 1.48
C ALA A 3 -9.88 -0.10 2.01
N LEU A 4 -9.74 1.01 2.75
CA LEU A 4 -8.46 1.40 3.36
C LEU A 4 -8.10 0.48 4.53
N GLN A 5 -9.09 0.06 5.31
CA GLN A 5 -8.92 -0.95 6.37
C GLN A 5 -8.47 -2.28 5.78
N GLU A 6 -9.16 -2.79 4.77
CA GLU A 6 -8.79 -4.04 4.08
C GLU A 6 -7.34 -4.00 3.58
N LEU A 7 -6.95 -2.93 2.89
CA LEU A 7 -5.57 -2.71 2.45
C LEU A 7 -4.58 -2.71 3.62
N SER A 8 -4.94 -2.06 4.73
CA SER A 8 -4.07 -1.93 5.90
C SER A 8 -3.87 -3.27 6.63
N PHE A 9 -4.92 -4.10 6.71
CA PHE A 9 -4.84 -5.41 7.35
C PHE A 9 -4.10 -6.46 6.51
N ILE A 10 -4.26 -6.43 5.18
CA ILE A 10 -3.51 -7.32 4.27
C ILE A 10 -2.00 -7.05 4.36
N LEU A 11 -1.62 -5.79 4.53
CA LEU A 11 -0.23 -5.37 4.59
C LEU A 11 0.20 -5.15 6.05
N THR A 12 0.60 -6.23 6.73
CA THR A 12 1.03 -6.17 8.14
C THR A 12 2.37 -5.44 8.34
N LYS A 13 2.62 -4.94 9.58
CA LYS A 13 3.77 -4.11 9.96
C LYS A 13 5.15 -4.58 9.45
N GLY A 14 5.38 -5.88 9.30
CA GLY A 14 6.64 -6.43 8.75
C GLY A 14 6.85 -6.12 7.27
N LYS A 15 5.77 -6.10 6.48
CA LYS A 15 5.77 -5.87 5.02
C LYS A 15 5.93 -4.40 4.64
N LEU A 16 5.59 -3.50 5.57
CA LEU A 16 5.66 -2.05 5.37
C LEU A 16 7.01 -1.43 5.75
N LYS A 17 7.91 -2.16 6.42
CA LYS A 17 9.28 -1.69 6.69
C LYS A 17 10.13 -1.60 5.42
N ALA A 18 9.79 -2.37 4.38
CA ALA A 18 10.52 -2.41 3.10
C ALA A 18 10.08 -1.33 2.10
N VAL A 19 8.86 -0.78 2.28
CA VAL A 19 8.38 0.34 1.50
C VAL A 19 8.75 1.60 2.27
N ASP A 20 9.25 2.62 1.60
CA ASP A 20 9.49 3.96 2.14
C ASP A 20 8.22 4.71 2.61
N LEU A 21 7.16 3.98 2.99
CA LEU A 21 5.86 4.44 3.49
C LEU A 21 5.95 5.55 4.53
N PHE A 22 7.03 5.57 5.31
CA PHE A 22 7.22 6.52 6.40
C PHE A 22 8.53 7.31 6.29
N LYS A 23 9.24 7.27 5.15
CA LYS A 23 10.38 8.17 4.95
C LYS A 23 9.92 9.63 5.02
N THR A 24 10.72 10.43 5.72
CA THR A 24 10.47 11.82 6.05
C THR A 24 10.54 12.72 4.83
N ASN A 25 9.41 13.34 4.46
CA ASN A 25 9.46 14.57 3.68
C ASN A 25 9.85 15.72 4.63
N ALA A 26 10.52 16.74 4.11
CA ALA A 26 10.97 17.93 4.85
C ALA A 26 9.85 18.65 5.63
N ASP A 27 8.58 18.40 5.29
CA ASP A 27 7.38 19.03 5.87
C ASP A 27 6.76 18.28 7.08
N GLY A 28 7.39 17.24 7.63
CA GLY A 28 6.91 16.57 8.86
C GLY A 28 5.64 15.70 8.75
N GLN A 29 5.12 15.46 7.54
CA GLN A 29 3.91 14.64 7.28
C GLN A 29 3.95 13.11 7.53
N PRO A 30 5.11 12.40 7.62
CA PRO A 30 5.10 10.93 7.78
C PRO A 30 4.50 10.47 9.10
N GLN A 31 4.56 11.33 10.13
CA GLN A 31 3.99 11.01 11.43
C GLN A 31 2.48 10.83 11.32
N LYS A 32 1.76 11.69 10.58
CA LYS A 32 0.30 11.54 10.40
C LYS A 32 -0.07 10.28 9.61
N LEU A 33 0.67 9.97 8.55
CA LEU A 33 0.43 8.74 7.76
C LEU A 33 0.66 7.47 8.59
N LYS A 34 1.74 7.45 9.38
CA LYS A 34 2.05 6.36 10.30
C LYS A 34 0.96 6.22 11.36
N THR A 35 0.60 7.32 12.02
CA THR A 35 -0.47 7.32 13.03
C THR A 35 -1.80 6.88 12.42
N PHE A 36 -2.10 7.25 11.17
CA PHE A 36 -3.34 6.84 10.52
C PHE A 36 -3.35 5.34 10.28
N TYR A 37 -2.27 4.80 9.70
CA TYR A 37 -2.13 3.37 9.50
C TYR A 37 -2.19 2.58 10.83
N GLU A 38 -1.44 3.00 11.84
CA GLU A 38 -1.42 2.34 13.15
C GLU A 38 -2.78 2.42 13.85
N GLY A 39 -3.48 3.54 13.74
CA GLY A 39 -4.82 3.69 14.30
C GLY A 39 -5.85 2.81 13.57
N ILE A 40 -5.71 2.59 12.27
CA ILE A 40 -6.54 1.62 11.54
C ILE A 40 -6.30 0.20 12.07
N LEU A 41 -5.04 -0.21 12.21
CA LEU A 41 -4.71 -1.55 12.75
C LEU A 41 -5.22 -1.75 14.19
N GLN A 42 -5.30 -0.68 14.97
CA GLN A 42 -5.79 -0.67 16.34
C GLN A 42 -7.32 -0.53 16.44
N ASN A 43 -8.04 -0.54 15.31
CA ASN A 43 -9.48 -0.30 15.24
C ASN A 43 -9.93 1.05 15.82
N ARG A 44 -9.04 2.05 15.88
CA ARG A 44 -9.32 3.40 16.36
C ARG A 44 -10.13 4.22 15.35
N PHE A 45 -9.92 3.96 14.06
CA PHE A 45 -10.58 4.68 12.97
C PHE A 45 -11.50 3.73 12.22
N GLN A 46 -12.76 3.65 12.66
CA GLN A 46 -13.77 2.78 12.05
C GLN A 46 -14.48 3.50 10.90
N THR A 47 -14.73 4.80 11.09
CA THR A 47 -15.38 5.67 10.11
C THR A 47 -14.42 6.73 9.59
N ASP A 48 -14.82 7.39 8.49
CA ASP A 48 -14.07 8.54 7.98
C ASP A 48 -14.20 9.74 8.94
N ASP A 49 -15.33 9.87 9.64
CA ASP A 49 -15.58 10.89 10.68
C ASP A 49 -14.58 10.77 11.84
N ASP A 50 -14.37 9.57 12.38
CA ASP A 50 -13.41 9.34 13.48
C ASP A 50 -12.00 9.85 13.14
N ALA A 51 -11.57 9.61 11.90
CA ALA A 51 -10.24 9.95 11.44
C ALA A 51 -10.14 11.45 11.08
N ALA A 52 -11.15 12.01 10.43
CA ALA A 52 -11.18 13.44 10.07
C ALA A 52 -11.16 14.32 11.33
N GLU A 53 -11.98 13.97 12.33
CA GLU A 53 -12.02 14.64 13.62
C GLU A 53 -10.66 14.53 14.34
N PHE A 54 -10.05 13.34 14.38
CA PHE A 54 -8.78 13.15 15.05
C PHE A 54 -7.60 13.94 14.42
N PHE A 55 -7.50 13.98 13.09
CA PHE A 55 -6.34 14.59 12.42
C PHE A 55 -6.48 16.08 12.17
N PHE A 56 -7.71 16.57 12.00
CA PHE A 56 -7.98 17.93 11.53
C PHE A 56 -9.13 18.63 12.27
N LYS A 57 -9.82 17.95 13.20
CA LYS A 57 -11.04 18.49 13.88
C LYS A 57 -12.08 18.98 12.88
N ALA A 58 -12.29 18.17 11.84
CA ALA A 58 -13.06 18.54 10.66
C ALA A 58 -13.90 17.36 10.20
N ASP A 59 -14.85 17.64 9.31
CA ASP A 59 -15.67 16.62 8.67
C ASP A 59 -14.90 15.83 7.60
N PRO A 60 -15.41 14.66 7.16
CA PRO A 60 -14.78 13.86 6.13
C PRO A 60 -14.59 14.56 4.77
N GLY A 61 -15.32 15.64 4.49
CA GLY A 61 -15.20 16.44 3.28
C GLY A 61 -13.98 17.38 3.26
N ASP A 62 -13.31 17.56 4.40
CA ASP A 62 -12.11 18.40 4.49
C ASP A 62 -11.01 17.97 3.50
N GLN A 63 -10.45 18.94 2.78
CA GLN A 63 -9.47 18.69 1.73
C GLN A 63 -8.16 18.10 2.27
N ALA A 64 -7.73 18.51 3.47
CA ALA A 64 -6.49 18.02 4.07
C ALA A 64 -6.66 16.57 4.53
N TYR A 65 -7.81 16.23 5.11
CA TYR A 65 -8.18 14.84 5.41
C TYR A 65 -8.23 13.96 4.15
N GLN A 66 -8.93 14.41 3.11
CA GLN A 66 -9.02 13.65 1.84
C GLN A 66 -7.65 13.40 1.22
N LYS A 67 -6.76 14.40 1.25
CA LYS A 67 -5.37 14.26 0.80
C LYS A 67 -4.60 13.24 1.64
N LEU A 68 -4.72 13.29 2.97
CA LEU A 68 -4.07 12.33 3.87
C LEU A 68 -4.52 10.89 3.58
N LYS A 69 -5.84 10.68 3.42
CA LYS A 69 -6.44 9.39 3.10
C LYS A 69 -6.02 8.86 1.72
N ALA A 70 -6.05 9.71 0.70
CA ALA A 70 -5.62 9.35 -0.65
C ALA A 70 -4.14 8.96 -0.67
N ASN A 71 -3.29 9.71 0.04
CA ASN A 71 -1.86 9.42 0.17
C ASN A 71 -1.61 8.07 0.83
N LEU A 72 -2.30 7.77 1.95
CA LEU A 72 -2.15 6.46 2.61
C LEU A 72 -2.59 5.33 1.68
N LYS A 73 -3.75 5.47 1.03
CA LYS A 73 -4.25 4.48 0.07
C LYS A 73 -3.24 4.22 -1.06
N ALA A 74 -2.72 5.26 -1.69
CA ALA A 74 -1.76 5.14 -2.78
C ALA A 74 -0.49 4.39 -2.34
N ARG A 75 0.05 4.73 -1.17
CA ARG A 75 1.25 4.04 -0.66
C ARG A 75 1.00 2.58 -0.30
N LEU A 76 -0.18 2.26 0.27
CA LEU A 76 -0.57 0.87 0.55
C LEU A 76 -0.74 0.07 -0.74
N VAL A 77 -1.35 0.64 -1.78
CA VAL A 77 -1.45 -0.02 -3.09
C VAL A 77 -0.07 -0.31 -3.68
N ASN A 78 0.86 0.66 -3.61
CA ASN A 78 2.23 0.45 -4.08
C ASN A 78 2.95 -0.66 -3.27
N ALA A 79 2.67 -0.77 -1.98
CA ALA A 79 3.24 -1.81 -1.13
C ALA A 79 2.80 -3.23 -1.51
N LEU A 80 1.67 -3.41 -2.21
CA LEU A 80 1.22 -4.73 -2.69
C LEU A 80 2.23 -5.37 -3.66
N PHE A 81 3.02 -4.58 -4.38
CA PHE A 81 4.06 -5.10 -5.27
C PHE A 81 5.26 -5.70 -4.52
N LEU A 82 5.37 -5.46 -3.21
CA LEU A 82 6.44 -5.99 -2.35
C LEU A 82 6.00 -7.19 -1.51
N ILE A 83 4.86 -7.83 -1.85
CA ILE A 83 4.40 -9.01 -1.12
C ILE A 83 5.44 -10.12 -1.20
N ASP A 84 5.87 -10.61 -0.04
CA ASP A 84 6.74 -11.77 0.09
C ASP A 84 5.93 -13.07 -0.07
N LEU A 85 6.13 -13.76 -1.19
CA LEU A 85 5.48 -15.03 -1.53
C LEU A 85 6.19 -16.25 -0.90
N LYS A 86 7.32 -16.05 -0.20
CA LYS A 86 8.06 -17.14 0.45
C LYS A 86 7.48 -17.52 1.81
N GLN A 87 6.39 -16.90 2.25
CA GLN A 87 5.77 -17.21 3.54
C GLN A 87 5.20 -18.63 3.58
N PRO A 88 5.39 -19.38 4.69
CA PRO A 88 4.88 -20.74 4.83
C PRO A 88 3.35 -20.87 4.69
N SER A 89 2.61 -19.78 4.89
CA SER A 89 1.15 -19.73 4.76
C SER A 89 0.65 -19.86 3.32
N TYR A 90 1.49 -19.60 2.32
CA TYR A 90 1.11 -19.77 0.92
C TYR A 90 1.39 -21.19 0.45
N ASN A 91 0.40 -21.83 -0.16
CA ASN A 91 0.62 -23.06 -0.91
C ASN A 91 1.22 -22.76 -2.30
N GLU A 92 1.76 -23.79 -2.96
CA GLU A 92 2.43 -23.64 -4.27
C GLU A 92 1.53 -23.01 -5.34
N ARG A 93 0.23 -23.32 -5.34
CA ARG A 93 -0.73 -22.71 -6.26
C ARG A 93 -0.87 -21.20 -6.01
N GLN A 94 -0.97 -20.77 -4.77
CA GLN A 94 -1.07 -19.37 -4.40
C GLN A 94 0.22 -18.62 -4.72
N LYS A 95 1.38 -19.23 -4.46
CA LYS A 95 2.70 -18.66 -4.84
C LYS A 95 2.77 -18.42 -6.34
N ALA A 96 2.49 -19.44 -7.14
CA ALA A 96 2.49 -19.34 -8.60
C ALA A 96 1.49 -18.28 -9.10
N TYR A 97 0.28 -18.24 -8.53
CA TYR A 97 -0.73 -17.23 -8.88
C TYR A 97 -0.19 -15.80 -8.70
N TYR A 98 0.27 -15.46 -7.50
CA TYR A 98 0.74 -14.09 -7.23
C TYR A 98 2.06 -13.76 -7.94
N GLU A 99 2.94 -14.74 -8.16
CA GLU A 99 4.18 -14.55 -8.92
C GLU A 99 3.89 -14.20 -10.38
N CYS A 100 2.98 -14.93 -11.04
CA CYS A 100 2.56 -14.63 -12.41
C CYS A 100 2.00 -13.20 -12.54
N TYR A 101 1.17 -12.75 -11.60
CA TYR A 101 0.62 -11.38 -11.63
C TYR A 101 1.69 -10.32 -11.40
N LYS A 102 2.64 -10.58 -10.49
CA LYS A 102 3.76 -9.67 -10.22
C LYS A 102 4.65 -9.53 -11.47
N ASP A 103 5.01 -10.65 -12.09
CA ASP A 103 5.86 -10.67 -13.29
C ASP A 103 5.13 -10.04 -14.49
N TRP A 104 3.83 -10.32 -14.66
CA TRP A 104 3.01 -9.68 -15.69
C TRP A 104 2.97 -8.16 -15.53
N ALA A 105 2.71 -7.66 -14.30
CA ALA A 105 2.67 -6.23 -14.03
C ALA A 105 4.03 -5.57 -14.27
N ALA A 106 5.12 -6.19 -13.82
CA ALA A 106 6.48 -5.72 -14.05
C ALA A 106 6.81 -5.68 -15.55
N ALA A 107 6.48 -6.72 -16.32
CA ALA A 107 6.69 -6.77 -17.76
C ALA A 107 5.93 -5.65 -18.48
N LYS A 108 4.67 -5.41 -18.11
CA LYS A 108 3.86 -4.31 -18.69
C LYS A 108 4.47 -2.94 -18.43
N ILE A 109 4.97 -2.68 -17.22
CA ILE A 109 5.63 -1.42 -16.88
C ILE A 109 6.92 -1.26 -17.70
N LEU A 110 7.75 -2.30 -17.80
CA LEU A 110 9.00 -2.28 -18.56
C LEU A 110 8.77 -2.02 -20.05
N LEU A 111 7.81 -2.73 -20.66
CA LEU A 111 7.46 -2.54 -22.07
C LEU A 111 6.89 -1.14 -22.33
N GLY A 112 6.04 -0.62 -21.45
CA GLY A 112 5.52 0.75 -21.55
C GLY A 112 6.59 1.83 -21.40
N LYS A 113 7.75 1.50 -20.82
CA LYS A 113 8.94 2.35 -20.70
C LYS A 113 10.02 2.04 -21.75
N ASP A 114 9.68 1.29 -22.79
CA ASP A 114 10.57 0.86 -23.89
C ASP A 114 11.77 -0.02 -23.46
N ALA A 115 11.75 -0.57 -22.25
CA ALA A 115 12.75 -1.52 -21.76
C ALA A 115 12.45 -2.95 -22.26
N ARG A 116 12.46 -3.14 -23.58
CA ARG A 116 11.93 -4.34 -24.25
C ARG A 116 12.60 -5.65 -23.82
N ALA A 117 13.93 -5.68 -23.79
CA ALA A 117 14.68 -6.88 -23.42
C ALA A 117 14.34 -7.36 -22.01
N ALA A 118 14.29 -6.43 -21.04
CA ALA A 118 13.91 -6.73 -19.67
C ALA A 118 12.43 -7.12 -19.52
N GLY A 119 11.54 -6.52 -20.32
CA GLY A 119 10.12 -6.89 -20.34
C GLY A 119 9.89 -8.31 -20.85
N PHE A 120 10.53 -8.68 -21.95
CA PHE A 120 10.36 -10.01 -22.55
C PHE A 120 10.99 -11.14 -21.73
N SER A 121 12.10 -10.89 -21.03
CA SER A 121 12.71 -11.92 -20.18
C SER A 121 11.79 -12.39 -19.04
N LEU A 122 10.83 -11.56 -18.61
CA LEU A 122 9.83 -11.94 -17.61
C LEU A 122 8.70 -12.82 -18.16
N TYR A 123 8.44 -12.82 -19.48
CA TYR A 123 7.45 -13.70 -20.10
C TYR A 123 7.98 -15.10 -20.43
N LEU A 124 9.30 -15.25 -20.53
CA LEU A 124 9.96 -16.47 -20.99
C LEU A 124 10.48 -17.35 -19.85
N LYS A 125 9.96 -17.16 -18.62
CA LYS A 125 10.32 -17.99 -17.46
C LYS A 125 9.84 -19.43 -17.59
#